data_AF-A0A0D2KAA7-F1
#
_entry.id   AF-A0A0D2KAA7-F1
#
_cell.length_a   1.000
_cell.length_b   1.000
_cell.length_c   1.000
_cell.angle_alpha   90.00
_cell.angle_beta   90.00
_cell.angle_gamma   90.00
#
_symmetry.space_group_name_H-M   'P 1'
#
loop_
_entity.id
_entity.type
_entity.pdbx_description
1 polymer ?
#
loop_
_entity_poly.entity_id
_entity_poly.type
_entity_poly.pdbx_seq_one_letter_code
_entity_poly.pdbx_strand_id
1 'polypeptide(L)'
;MAGTTRLLVSAAQKWPMENVRSASDRLQLFEILILGDLRYEYNLDGVGHGLVNSAHASCDQLLPASQRGTPLILVLVTLVGLWLMVRILWRRGSIPANLSRYPDPELIRGNVTVPFDPHDRLFSPPLSTRGRDIVDKDGKRVKLVSANWYGASDIYMVPGGLDVQNRTKIARIIRELGFNSVRLPYADEIVRKNPIIDPELLTANQDLVGFRALDVYAAVVRTLTETGLAVIINNHITQARWCCDGYPCDMGWSNSDLGPLCPVRQTEEDWIQDLITVMKPHINDPLVVGVDLRNEVRGFAGRFMWDSWATAAEHASERLHQLQPRWLMIVEGVQSANDIRGAQDRPVRLTQQNKLVYSSHVYGWSGWGSLVPYWYRTYKSFAEDMDKNWEYLRQTDTAPVWVGEIGAPNSPSRRDYHYWRNLMRYLRKCDADFAYWAINPRKPKSDATETYGLLQDDWQTPVYDYRLLDMAALRQK
;
A
#
# COMPACT_ATOMS: atom_id res chain seq x y z
N MET A 1 28.30 -7.67 -29.05
CA MET A 1 27.43 -6.64 -29.66
C MET A 1 27.78 -5.27 -29.10
N ALA A 2 28.80 -4.61 -29.65
CA ALA A 2 29.43 -3.40 -29.08
C ALA A 2 29.22 -2.14 -29.95
N GLY A 3 28.17 -2.09 -30.77
CA GLY A 3 27.97 -1.04 -31.79
C GLY A 3 26.83 -0.05 -31.52
N THR A 4 25.94 -0.30 -30.55
CA THR A 4 24.67 0.45 -30.43
C THR A 4 24.64 1.51 -29.33
N THR A 5 25.68 1.59 -28.48
CA THR A 5 25.69 2.50 -27.31
C THR A 5 26.25 3.90 -27.63
N ARG A 6 26.80 4.14 -28.82
CA ARG A 6 27.41 5.45 -29.19
C ARG A 6 26.49 6.43 -29.93
N LEU A 7 25.26 6.04 -30.28
CA LEU A 7 24.34 6.92 -31.04
C LEU A 7 23.36 7.72 -30.17
N LEU A 8 23.15 7.35 -28.90
CA LEU A 8 22.22 8.05 -28.01
C LEU A 8 22.84 9.22 -27.25
N VAL A 9 24.18 9.33 -27.18
CA VAL A 9 24.87 10.40 -26.43
C VAL A 9 25.18 11.63 -27.31
N SER A 10 25.18 11.49 -28.64
CA SER A 10 25.53 12.58 -29.58
C SER A 10 24.35 13.53 -29.91
N ALA A 11 23.10 13.08 -29.75
CA ALA A 11 21.92 13.87 -30.12
C ALA A 11 21.46 14.89 -29.05
N ALA A 12 22.03 14.86 -27.84
CA ALA A 12 21.66 15.76 -26.74
C ALA A 12 22.43 17.09 -26.71
N GLN A 13 23.40 17.32 -27.61
CA GLN A 13 24.29 18.50 -27.56
C GLN A 13 24.06 19.56 -28.65
N LYS A 14 23.05 19.42 -29.52
CA LYS A 14 22.71 20.47 -30.51
C LYS A 14 21.20 20.58 -30.70
N TRP A 15 20.51 21.21 -29.75
CA TRP A 15 19.19 21.78 -29.99
C TRP A 15 19.21 23.26 -29.59
N PRO A 16 18.98 24.20 -30.53
CA PRO A 16 18.90 25.61 -30.20
C PRO A 16 17.66 25.87 -29.33
N MET A 17 17.90 26.46 -28.16
CA MET A 17 16.87 26.99 -27.27
C MET A 17 16.35 28.30 -27.85
N GLU A 18 15.28 28.23 -28.64
CA GLU A 18 14.42 29.39 -28.90
C GLU A 18 13.07 28.85 -29.38
N ASN A 19 12.01 29.19 -28.63
CA ASN A 19 10.59 28.79 -28.78
C ASN A 19 10.16 27.46 -28.15
N VAL A 20 10.18 27.37 -26.81
CA VAL A 20 9.26 26.52 -26.05
C VAL A 20 8.64 27.35 -24.93
N ARG A 21 7.37 27.72 -25.08
CA ARG A 21 6.58 28.38 -24.03
C ARG A 21 5.73 27.33 -23.32
N SER A 22 5.96 27.19 -22.02
CA SER A 22 5.21 26.45 -21.00
C SER A 22 5.66 25.00 -20.70
N ALA A 23 5.65 24.69 -19.39
CA ALA A 23 6.09 23.44 -18.77
C ALA A 23 5.01 22.33 -18.76
N SER A 24 3.83 22.58 -19.35
CA SER A 24 2.72 21.62 -19.42
C SER A 24 3.02 20.44 -20.35
N ASP A 25 3.83 20.66 -21.38
CA ASP A 25 3.98 19.68 -22.48
C ASP A 25 5.00 18.58 -22.17
N ARG A 26 5.75 18.70 -21.06
CA ARG A 26 6.65 17.63 -20.56
C ARG A 26 5.96 16.64 -19.62
N LEU A 27 4.76 16.95 -19.12
CA LEU A 27 4.03 16.12 -18.15
C LEU A 27 3.06 15.13 -18.82
N GLN A 28 2.63 15.38 -20.06
CA GLN A 28 1.66 14.51 -20.76
C GLN A 28 2.22 13.15 -21.23
N LEU A 29 3.54 12.95 -21.22
CA LEU A 29 4.14 11.64 -21.53
C LEU A 29 4.20 10.68 -20.31
N PHE A 30 3.82 11.15 -19.12
CA PHE A 30 3.85 10.36 -17.88
C PHE A 30 2.47 9.92 -17.36
N GLU A 31 1.37 10.58 -17.77
CA GLU A 31 0.01 10.23 -17.32
C GLU A 31 -0.57 8.95 -17.95
N ILE A 32 -0.06 8.51 -19.12
CA ILE A 32 -0.60 7.33 -19.83
C ILE A 32 -0.04 5.99 -19.29
N LEU A 33 0.99 6.00 -18.45
CA LEU A 33 1.61 4.78 -17.92
C LEU A 33 1.21 4.42 -16.48
N ILE A 34 0.52 5.30 -15.74
CA ILE A 34 0.32 5.11 -14.29
C ILE A 34 -1.14 5.12 -13.82
N LEU A 35 -2.10 5.71 -14.54
CA LEU A 35 -3.48 5.82 -14.01
C LEU A 35 -4.53 5.36 -15.03
N GLY A 36 -4.87 4.08 -14.95
CA GLY A 36 -6.02 3.50 -15.65
C GLY A 36 -7.26 3.55 -14.79
N ASP A 37 -7.91 4.71 -14.66
CA ASP A 37 -9.32 4.77 -14.25
C ASP A 37 -10.03 5.99 -14.84
N LEU A 38 -10.59 5.82 -16.04
CA LEU A 38 -11.62 6.69 -16.59
C LEU A 38 -12.63 5.80 -17.33
N ARG A 39 -13.70 5.39 -16.64
CA ARG A 39 -14.94 4.98 -17.31
C ARG A 39 -15.65 6.25 -17.76
N TYR A 40 -15.63 6.51 -19.06
CA TYR A 40 -16.64 7.35 -19.71
C TYR A 40 -17.50 6.44 -20.59
N GLU A 41 -18.74 6.22 -20.16
CA GLU A 41 -19.80 5.67 -21.01
C GLU A 41 -20.28 6.79 -21.94
N TYR A 42 -20.10 6.62 -23.25
CA TYR A 42 -20.85 7.40 -24.24
C TYR A 42 -21.91 6.50 -24.86
N ASN A 43 -23.16 6.87 -24.58
CA ASN A 43 -24.36 6.39 -25.26
C ASN A 43 -24.31 6.84 -26.73
N LEU A 44 -24.43 5.90 -27.66
CA LEU A 44 -24.66 6.19 -29.07
C LEU A 44 -25.98 5.55 -29.48
N ASP A 45 -27.06 6.30 -29.30
CA ASP A 45 -28.32 6.11 -30.00
C ASP A 45 -28.64 7.41 -30.74
N GLY A 46 -28.92 7.31 -32.05
CA GLY A 46 -29.75 8.31 -32.71
C GLY A 46 -29.26 8.88 -34.04
N VAL A 47 -29.80 8.27 -35.11
CA VAL A 47 -30.29 8.91 -36.34
C VAL A 47 -29.27 9.26 -37.44
N GLY A 48 -29.36 8.48 -38.52
CA GLY A 48 -28.86 8.84 -39.84
C GLY A 48 -29.92 9.49 -40.74
N HIS A 49 -29.47 9.74 -41.98
CA HIS A 49 -30.16 10.21 -43.19
C HIS A 49 -30.17 11.72 -43.49
N GLY A 50 -29.63 12.04 -44.67
CA GLY A 50 -29.77 13.33 -45.34
C GLY A 50 -28.80 13.51 -46.52
N LEU A 51 -29.09 12.87 -47.66
CA LEU A 51 -28.48 13.17 -48.97
C LEU A 51 -28.88 14.60 -49.44
N VAL A 52 -28.04 15.23 -50.28
CA VAL A 52 -28.38 15.87 -51.58
C VAL A 52 -27.46 17.07 -51.95
N ASN A 53 -26.72 16.89 -53.05
CA ASN A 53 -26.36 17.77 -54.18
C ASN A 53 -25.49 19.06 -54.08
N SER A 54 -24.32 18.93 -54.74
CA SER A 54 -23.80 19.66 -55.93
C SER A 54 -23.61 21.19 -55.98
N ALA A 55 -22.37 21.63 -56.27
CA ALA A 55 -21.96 22.64 -57.26
C ALA A 55 -20.41 22.70 -57.31
N HIS A 56 -19.73 22.14 -58.31
CA HIS A 56 -19.27 22.74 -59.59
C HIS A 56 -17.91 23.50 -59.55
N ALA A 57 -17.00 22.98 -60.39
CA ALA A 57 -15.95 23.64 -61.20
C ALA A 57 -14.56 24.01 -60.62
N SER A 58 -13.63 23.06 -60.79
CA SER A 58 -12.36 23.11 -61.55
C SER A 58 -11.45 24.37 -61.55
N CYS A 59 -10.17 24.19 -61.17
CA CYS A 59 -9.03 24.48 -62.05
C CYS A 59 -7.70 23.91 -61.49
N ASP A 60 -6.98 23.15 -62.32
CA ASP A 60 -5.68 22.51 -62.10
C ASP A 60 -4.50 23.48 -61.97
N GLN A 61 -3.57 23.23 -61.04
CA GLN A 61 -2.13 23.53 -61.17
C GLN A 61 -1.25 22.54 -60.36
N LEU A 62 -0.76 21.51 -61.05
CA LEU A 62 0.62 21.03 -61.19
C LEU A 62 1.61 20.92 -59.98
N LEU A 63 2.10 19.67 -59.79
CA LEU A 63 3.42 19.16 -59.28
C LEU A 63 3.56 18.76 -57.79
N PRO A 64 4.48 17.82 -57.43
CA PRO A 64 4.38 16.37 -57.58
C PRO A 64 4.43 15.62 -56.23
N ALA A 65 3.97 14.37 -56.23
CA ALA A 65 4.16 13.44 -55.12
C ALA A 65 5.65 13.06 -54.95
N SER A 66 6.24 13.37 -53.80
CA SER A 66 7.02 12.41 -53.01
C SER A 66 7.58 13.06 -51.74
N GLN A 67 7.61 12.27 -50.67
CA GLN A 67 8.27 12.51 -49.39
C GLN A 67 7.60 13.51 -48.44
N ARG A 68 6.70 13.00 -47.57
CA ARG A 68 6.51 13.41 -46.15
C ARG A 68 5.35 12.70 -45.42
N GLY A 69 4.94 11.48 -45.82
CA GLY A 69 3.90 10.71 -45.10
C GLY A 69 4.44 9.68 -44.10
N THR A 70 5.70 9.27 -44.23
CA THR A 70 6.24 8.07 -43.57
C THR A 70 6.56 8.21 -42.07
N PRO A 71 7.05 9.35 -41.53
CA PRO A 71 7.38 9.41 -40.10
C PRO A 71 6.14 9.45 -39.20
N LEU A 72 5.05 10.09 -39.65
CA LEU A 72 3.82 10.19 -38.86
C LEU A 72 3.09 8.83 -38.77
N ILE A 73 3.06 8.07 -39.88
CA ILE A 73 2.44 6.74 -39.93
C ILE A 73 3.25 5.75 -39.07
N LEU A 74 4.58 5.78 -39.12
CA LEU A 74 5.41 4.92 -38.26
C LEU A 74 5.24 5.25 -36.78
N VAL A 75 5.14 6.53 -36.41
CA VAL A 75 4.87 6.96 -35.04
C VAL A 75 3.49 6.49 -34.59
N LEU A 76 2.44 6.68 -35.41
CA LEU A 76 1.08 6.20 -35.12
C LEU A 76 1.01 4.67 -35.00
N VAL A 77 1.62 3.92 -35.91
CA VAL A 77 1.67 2.45 -35.84
C VAL A 77 2.43 1.98 -34.60
N THR A 78 3.51 2.67 -34.23
CA THR A 78 4.27 2.36 -33.02
C THR A 78 3.45 2.66 -31.76
N LEU A 79 2.77 3.81 -31.68
CA LEU A 79 1.91 4.17 -30.56
C LEU A 79 0.68 3.26 -30.46
N VAL A 80 0.05 2.90 -31.58
CA VAL A 80 -1.05 1.92 -31.62
C VAL A 80 -0.56 0.53 -31.26
N GLY A 81 0.63 0.14 -31.70
CA GLY A 81 1.27 -1.13 -31.33
C GLY A 81 1.61 -1.21 -29.85
N LEU A 82 2.16 -0.14 -29.26
CA LEU A 82 2.39 0.01 -27.83
C LEU A 82 1.07 0.00 -27.05
N TRP A 83 0.06 0.73 -27.52
CA TRP A 83 -1.26 0.77 -26.90
C TRP A 83 -1.95 -0.60 -26.94
N LEU A 84 -1.90 -1.31 -28.07
CA LEU A 84 -2.40 -2.67 -28.22
C LEU A 84 -1.62 -3.64 -27.34
N MET A 85 -0.30 -3.53 -27.28
CA MET A 85 0.55 -4.35 -26.42
C MET A 85 0.19 -4.13 -24.95
N VAL A 86 0.08 -2.88 -24.51
CA VAL A 86 -0.35 -2.51 -23.14
C VAL A 86 -1.76 -3.04 -22.88
N ARG A 87 -2.72 -2.86 -23.80
CA ARG A 87 -4.07 -3.39 -23.67
C ARG A 87 -4.14 -4.92 -23.64
N ILE A 88 -3.32 -5.61 -24.44
CA ILE A 88 -3.26 -7.07 -24.48
C ILE A 88 -2.62 -7.59 -23.20
N LEU A 89 -1.53 -6.99 -22.74
CA LEU A 89 -0.88 -7.33 -21.47
C LEU A 89 -1.81 -7.06 -20.27
N TRP A 90 -2.62 -6.00 -20.34
CA TRP A 90 -3.63 -5.67 -19.34
C TRP A 90 -4.82 -6.63 -19.36
N ARG A 91 -5.39 -6.91 -20.55
CA ARG A 91 -6.54 -7.83 -20.73
C ARG A 91 -6.18 -9.30 -20.56
N ARG A 92 -4.94 -9.74 -20.84
CA ARG A 92 -4.48 -11.11 -20.61
C ARG A 92 -4.63 -11.55 -19.15
N GLY A 93 -4.68 -10.60 -18.22
CA GLY A 93 -4.89 -10.84 -16.80
C GLY A 93 -6.34 -10.78 -16.31
N SER A 94 -7.36 -10.76 -17.18
CA SER A 94 -8.77 -10.54 -16.75
C SER A 94 -9.64 -11.79 -16.72
N ILE A 95 -9.09 -12.96 -17.04
CA ILE A 95 -9.83 -14.23 -16.97
C ILE A 95 -10.02 -14.59 -15.49
N PRO A 96 -11.25 -14.85 -15.01
CA PRO A 96 -11.50 -15.28 -13.63
C PRO A 96 -10.68 -16.53 -13.28
N ALA A 97 -10.15 -16.58 -12.05
CA ALA A 97 -9.53 -17.77 -11.53
C ALA A 97 -10.56 -18.86 -11.25
N ASN A 98 -10.15 -20.13 -11.36
CA ASN A 98 -10.97 -21.23 -10.89
C ASN A 98 -10.73 -21.46 -9.39
N LEU A 99 -11.74 -21.15 -8.59
CA LEU A 99 -11.74 -21.35 -7.14
C LEU A 99 -12.49 -22.62 -6.70
N SER A 100 -12.90 -23.50 -7.61
CA SER A 100 -13.71 -24.69 -7.31
C SER A 100 -13.05 -25.72 -6.39
N ARG A 101 -11.77 -25.52 -6.03
CA ARG A 101 -11.04 -26.35 -5.07
C ARG A 101 -11.19 -25.85 -3.62
N TYR A 102 -11.63 -24.62 -3.43
CA TYR A 102 -11.95 -24.10 -2.11
C TYR A 102 -13.34 -24.62 -1.69
N PRO A 103 -13.52 -24.95 -0.41
CA PRO A 103 -14.81 -25.33 0.11
C PRO A 103 -15.79 -24.16 0.07
N ASP A 104 -17.07 -24.43 0.29
CA ASP A 104 -18.08 -23.37 0.37
C ASP A 104 -17.80 -22.40 1.55
N PRO A 105 -18.37 -21.18 1.51
CA PRO A 105 -18.16 -20.17 2.55
C PRO A 105 -18.52 -20.59 3.98
N GLU A 106 -19.47 -21.51 4.18
CA GLU A 106 -19.89 -21.96 5.52
C GLU A 106 -18.84 -22.91 6.13
N LEU A 107 -18.30 -23.82 5.30
CA LEU A 107 -17.15 -24.65 5.69
C LEU A 107 -15.91 -23.79 5.94
N ILE A 108 -15.67 -22.75 5.12
CA ILE A 108 -14.59 -21.80 5.38
C ILE A 108 -14.80 -21.12 6.73
N ARG A 109 -16.00 -20.59 7.00
CA ARG A 109 -16.35 -19.97 8.29
C ARG A 109 -16.02 -20.88 9.46
N GLY A 110 -16.43 -22.15 9.42
CA GLY A 110 -16.15 -23.13 10.48
C GLY A 110 -14.65 -23.38 10.71
N ASN A 111 -13.82 -23.25 9.67
CA ASN A 111 -12.39 -23.50 9.75
C ASN A 111 -11.55 -22.26 10.12
N VAL A 112 -12.02 -21.05 9.79
CA VAL A 112 -11.24 -19.82 9.99
C VAL A 112 -11.63 -19.06 11.25
N THR A 113 -12.86 -19.25 11.75
CA THR A 113 -13.38 -18.50 12.89
C THR A 113 -12.78 -19.03 14.19
N VAL A 114 -12.23 -18.12 15.00
CA VAL A 114 -11.67 -18.41 16.31
C VAL A 114 -12.65 -17.91 17.37
N PRO A 115 -12.97 -18.70 18.41
CA PRO A 115 -13.80 -18.23 19.52
C PRO A 115 -13.17 -17.00 20.17
N PHE A 116 -13.95 -15.94 20.34
CA PHE A 116 -13.52 -14.78 21.11
C PHE A 116 -13.66 -15.04 22.60
N ASP A 117 -12.55 -14.95 23.33
CA ASP A 117 -12.51 -14.90 24.78
C ASP A 117 -11.85 -13.58 25.21
N PRO A 118 -12.55 -12.69 25.95
CA PRO A 118 -12.00 -11.43 26.43
C PRO A 118 -10.87 -11.59 27.46
N HIS A 119 -10.70 -12.78 28.03
CA HIS A 119 -9.62 -13.10 28.98
C HIS A 119 -8.41 -13.76 28.31
N ASP A 120 -8.55 -14.20 27.05
CA ASP A 120 -7.45 -14.83 26.32
C ASP A 120 -6.40 -13.81 25.91
N ARG A 121 -5.18 -13.98 26.44
CA ARG A 121 -4.02 -13.18 26.08
C ARG A 121 -3.26 -13.87 24.96
N LEU A 122 -3.29 -13.25 23.78
CA LEU A 122 -2.59 -13.72 22.59
C LEU A 122 -1.05 -13.77 22.76
N PHE A 123 -0.51 -12.91 23.63
CA PHE A 123 0.90 -12.86 24.01
C PHE A 123 1.10 -12.09 25.32
N SER A 124 2.29 -12.19 25.90
CA SER A 124 2.68 -11.45 27.11
C SER A 124 3.50 -10.18 26.79
N PRO A 125 2.91 -8.98 26.77
CA PRO A 125 3.67 -7.76 26.47
C PRO A 125 4.75 -7.45 27.54
N PRO A 126 5.81 -6.68 27.20
CA PRO A 126 6.06 -6.07 25.90
C PRO A 126 6.64 -7.07 24.88
N LEU A 127 6.49 -6.74 23.60
CA LEU A 127 7.20 -7.43 22.53
C LEU A 127 8.64 -6.92 22.39
N SER A 128 9.52 -7.78 21.89
CA SER A 128 10.91 -7.49 21.55
C SER A 128 11.34 -8.36 20.37
N THR A 129 12.56 -8.17 19.87
CA THR A 129 13.10 -8.98 18.78
C THR A 129 14.25 -9.86 19.26
N ARG A 130 14.31 -11.09 18.76
CA ARG A 130 15.41 -12.01 18.99
C ARG A 130 15.71 -12.75 17.70
N GLY A 131 16.85 -12.42 17.10
CA GLY A 131 17.23 -12.93 15.80
C GLY A 131 16.17 -12.58 14.75
N ARG A 132 15.68 -13.59 14.03
CA ARG A 132 14.63 -13.48 13.01
C ARG A 132 13.21 -13.29 13.55
N ASP A 133 12.98 -13.43 14.86
CA ASP A 133 11.63 -13.51 15.42
C ASP A 133 11.27 -12.35 16.34
N ILE A 134 9.97 -12.01 16.36
CA ILE A 134 9.37 -11.21 17.42
C ILE A 134 9.02 -12.14 18.57
N VAL A 135 9.35 -11.73 19.79
CA VAL A 135 9.12 -12.51 21.01
C VAL A 135 8.43 -11.68 22.08
N ASP A 136 7.65 -12.34 22.91
CA ASP A 136 7.03 -11.74 24.09
C ASP A 136 8.01 -11.62 25.27
N LYS A 137 7.55 -11.09 26.41
CA LYS A 137 8.40 -10.91 27.59
C LYS A 137 8.98 -12.22 28.16
N ASP A 138 8.31 -13.33 27.88
CA ASP A 138 8.68 -14.67 28.34
C ASP A 138 9.61 -15.35 27.32
N GLY A 139 9.96 -14.64 26.24
CA GLY A 139 10.82 -15.13 25.17
C GLY A 139 10.14 -16.10 24.21
N LYS A 140 8.80 -16.20 24.23
CA LYS A 140 8.04 -17.01 23.29
C LYS A 140 7.87 -16.27 21.97
N ARG A 141 8.06 -16.95 20.84
CA ARG A 141 7.80 -16.39 19.51
C ARG A 141 6.34 -15.96 19.39
N VAL A 142 6.14 -14.74 18.93
CA VAL A 142 4.84 -14.15 18.62
C VAL A 142 4.82 -13.86 17.13
N LYS A 143 4.03 -14.64 16.38
CA LYS A 143 3.78 -14.38 14.97
C LYS A 143 2.72 -13.29 14.85
N LEU A 144 3.05 -12.15 14.29
CA LEU A 144 2.05 -11.12 13.97
C LEU A 144 1.22 -11.55 12.75
N VAL A 145 -0.08 -11.76 12.98
CA VAL A 145 -1.11 -12.05 12.01
C VAL A 145 -2.03 -10.83 12.02
N SER A 146 -1.66 -9.84 11.22
CA SER A 146 -2.24 -8.51 11.26
C SER A 146 -3.33 -8.31 10.20
N ALA A 147 -4.27 -7.43 10.47
CA ALA A 147 -5.15 -6.83 9.46
C ALA A 147 -4.91 -5.32 9.39
N ASN A 148 -5.04 -4.72 8.21
CA ASN A 148 -5.06 -3.27 8.05
C ASN A 148 -6.50 -2.76 8.19
N TRP A 149 -6.67 -1.69 8.99
CA TRP A 149 -7.93 -0.94 9.09
C TRP A 149 -7.66 0.54 8.82
N TYR A 150 -7.92 0.96 7.58
CA TYR A 150 -7.61 2.31 7.14
C TYR A 150 -8.82 3.27 7.31
N GLY A 151 -8.58 4.55 7.05
CA GLY A 151 -9.61 5.60 7.02
C GLY A 151 -9.14 6.88 7.69
N ALA A 152 -8.39 6.79 8.80
CA ALA A 152 -7.78 7.97 9.42
C ALA A 152 -6.64 8.57 8.58
N SER A 153 -6.10 7.77 7.65
CA SER A 153 -5.25 8.23 6.56
C SER A 153 -6.00 8.98 5.46
N ASP A 154 -7.32 8.78 5.34
CA ASP A 154 -8.07 9.17 4.15
C ASP A 154 -8.76 10.52 4.36
N ILE A 155 -9.48 10.98 3.33
CA ILE A 155 -10.08 12.32 3.24
C ILE A 155 -10.97 12.73 4.43
N TYR A 156 -11.51 11.77 5.18
CA TYR A 156 -12.37 12.01 6.34
C TYR A 156 -11.63 11.99 7.68
N MET A 157 -10.35 11.61 7.70
CA MET A 157 -9.49 11.61 8.90
C MET A 157 -10.09 10.82 10.08
N VAL A 158 -10.87 9.78 9.78
CA VAL A 158 -11.53 8.90 10.78
C VAL A 158 -11.41 7.45 10.31
N PRO A 159 -11.09 6.48 11.19
CA PRO A 159 -11.12 5.07 10.82
C PRO A 159 -12.45 4.70 10.17
N GLY A 160 -12.43 3.94 9.08
CA GLY A 160 -13.64 3.65 8.32
C GLY A 160 -14.66 2.83 9.14
N GLY A 161 -15.95 3.02 8.86
CA GLY A 161 -17.03 2.18 9.38
C GLY A 161 -17.61 2.60 10.73
N LEU A 162 -17.15 3.70 11.33
CA LEU A 162 -17.70 4.18 12.61
C LEU A 162 -19.10 4.78 12.50
N ASP A 163 -19.54 5.09 11.28
CA ASP A 163 -20.91 5.41 10.91
C ASP A 163 -21.79 4.16 10.83
N VAL A 164 -21.24 3.04 10.34
CA VAL A 164 -22.04 1.83 10.10
C VAL A 164 -22.07 0.88 11.31
N GLN A 165 -20.96 0.72 12.03
CA GLN A 165 -20.83 -0.28 13.08
C GLN A 165 -20.06 0.23 14.30
N ASN A 166 -20.44 -0.27 15.47
CA ASN A 166 -19.72 0.03 16.70
C ASN A 166 -18.29 -0.51 16.65
N ARG A 167 -17.30 0.32 16.97
CA ARG A 167 -15.87 -0.03 16.93
C ARG A 167 -15.51 -1.28 17.72
N THR A 168 -16.18 -1.56 18.85
CA THR A 168 -15.94 -2.77 19.65
C THR A 168 -16.36 -4.02 18.88
N LYS A 169 -17.44 -3.94 18.11
CA LYS A 169 -17.88 -5.08 17.30
C LYS A 169 -16.95 -5.32 16.12
N ILE A 170 -16.48 -4.26 15.45
CA ILE A 170 -15.45 -4.37 14.40
C ILE A 170 -14.18 -5.03 14.98
N ALA A 171 -13.68 -4.55 16.13
CA ALA A 171 -12.50 -5.11 16.80
C ALA A 171 -12.67 -6.60 17.15
N ARG A 172 -13.86 -6.99 17.63
CA ARG A 172 -14.18 -8.40 17.93
C ARG A 172 -14.19 -9.26 16.67
N ILE A 173 -14.76 -8.77 15.57
CA ILE A 173 -14.75 -9.50 14.30
C ILE A 173 -13.32 -9.73 13.82
N ILE A 174 -12.42 -8.74 13.94
CA ILE A 174 -10.99 -8.92 13.60
C ILE A 174 -10.38 -10.07 14.41
N ARG A 175 -10.65 -10.14 15.73
CA ARG A 175 -10.19 -11.25 16.60
C ARG A 175 -10.81 -12.59 16.20
N GLU A 176 -12.11 -12.62 15.92
CA GLU A 176 -12.85 -13.82 15.52
C GLU A 176 -12.38 -14.34 14.15
N LEU A 177 -11.94 -13.45 13.27
CA LEU A 177 -11.24 -13.81 12.03
C LEU A 177 -9.82 -14.32 12.28
N GLY A 178 -9.37 -14.45 13.54
CA GLY A 178 -8.09 -15.02 13.93
C GLY A 178 -6.88 -14.13 13.69
N PHE A 179 -7.10 -12.83 13.46
CA PHE A 179 -6.03 -11.84 13.54
C PHE A 179 -5.70 -11.55 15.01
N ASN A 180 -4.41 -11.35 15.31
CA ASN A 180 -3.94 -11.01 16.65
C ASN A 180 -3.40 -9.57 16.75
N SER A 181 -3.35 -8.86 15.64
CA SER A 181 -2.88 -7.49 15.58
C SER A 181 -3.56 -6.66 14.48
N VAL A 182 -3.50 -5.34 14.61
CA VAL A 182 -4.01 -4.37 13.63
C VAL A 182 -2.93 -3.36 13.28
N ARG A 183 -2.66 -3.19 11.98
CA ARG A 183 -1.94 -2.04 11.44
C ARG A 183 -2.98 -0.95 11.20
N LEU A 184 -2.83 0.21 11.85
CA LEU A 184 -3.82 1.28 11.86
C LEU A 184 -3.25 2.54 11.18
N PRO A 185 -3.46 2.71 9.86
CA PRO A 185 -3.05 3.89 9.11
C PRO A 185 -3.61 5.22 9.63
N TYR A 186 -2.79 6.26 9.67
CA TYR A 186 -3.18 7.67 9.81
C TYR A 186 -2.40 8.57 8.84
N ALA A 187 -2.89 9.78 8.59
CA ALA A 187 -2.18 10.78 7.79
C ALA A 187 -1.65 11.92 8.67
N ASP A 188 -0.46 12.47 8.41
CA ASP A 188 0.10 13.58 9.20
C ASP A 188 -0.82 14.81 9.28
N GLU A 189 -1.60 15.05 8.22
CA GLU A 189 -2.60 16.12 8.20
C GLU A 189 -3.64 16.01 9.34
N ILE A 190 -3.93 14.81 9.86
CA ILE A 190 -4.81 14.63 11.02
C ILE A 190 -4.26 15.35 12.26
N VAL A 191 -2.93 15.36 12.43
CA VAL A 191 -2.29 15.99 13.60
C VAL A 191 -2.42 17.51 13.53
N ARG A 192 -2.29 18.04 12.31
CA ARG A 192 -2.23 19.48 12.06
C ARG A 192 -3.59 20.13 12.02
N LYS A 193 -4.56 19.49 11.37
CA LYS A 193 -5.94 19.97 11.31
C LYS A 193 -6.72 19.60 12.56
N ASN A 194 -6.55 18.36 13.03
CA ASN A 194 -7.27 17.75 14.16
C ASN A 194 -8.73 18.21 14.27
N PRO A 195 -9.53 18.07 13.19
CA PRO A 195 -10.88 18.61 13.15
C PRO A 195 -11.80 17.87 14.11
N ILE A 196 -12.91 18.49 14.50
CA ILE A 196 -14.05 17.75 15.08
C ILE A 196 -14.62 16.88 13.95
N ILE A 197 -14.78 15.59 14.20
CA ILE A 197 -15.31 14.66 13.19
C ILE A 197 -16.80 14.94 12.98
N ASP A 198 -17.24 14.92 11.72
CA ASP A 198 -18.65 15.05 11.37
C ASP A 198 -19.48 13.97 12.09
N PRO A 199 -20.53 14.33 12.85
CA PRO A 199 -21.39 13.35 13.52
C PRO A 199 -21.95 12.25 12.60
N GLU A 200 -22.15 12.53 11.30
CA GLU A 200 -22.61 11.54 10.33
C GLU A 200 -21.64 10.35 10.21
N LEU A 201 -20.32 10.63 10.32
CA LEU A 201 -19.24 9.64 10.28
C LEU A 201 -19.10 8.82 11.57
N LEU A 202 -19.92 9.11 12.59
CA LEU A 202 -19.87 8.50 13.93
C LEU A 202 -21.23 7.97 14.38
N THR A 203 -22.17 7.78 13.45
CA THR A 203 -23.57 7.43 13.77
C THR A 203 -23.72 6.13 14.58
N ALA A 204 -22.82 5.15 14.43
CA ALA A 204 -22.79 3.93 15.25
C ALA A 204 -21.88 4.02 16.52
N ASN A 205 -21.24 5.17 16.74
CA ASN A 205 -20.30 5.45 17.84
C ASN A 205 -20.62 6.82 18.48
N GLN A 206 -21.86 6.98 18.94
CA GLN A 206 -22.40 8.23 19.48
C GLN A 206 -21.60 8.81 20.66
N ASP A 207 -20.88 7.96 21.39
CA ASP A 207 -20.00 8.38 22.49
C ASP A 207 -18.78 9.19 22.03
N LEU A 208 -18.48 9.18 20.72
CA LEU A 208 -17.38 9.92 20.10
C LEU A 208 -17.83 11.21 19.39
N VAL A 209 -19.13 11.50 19.37
CA VAL A 209 -19.64 12.73 18.74
C VAL A 209 -19.11 13.95 19.49
N GLY A 210 -18.59 14.93 18.73
CA GLY A 210 -17.99 16.15 19.28
C GLY A 210 -16.51 16.04 19.63
N PHE A 211 -15.91 14.84 19.54
CA PHE A 211 -14.48 14.66 19.71
C PHE A 211 -13.69 15.01 18.45
N ARG A 212 -12.42 15.37 18.63
CA ARG A 212 -11.51 15.65 17.53
C ARG A 212 -10.93 14.37 16.94
N ALA A 213 -10.46 14.45 15.70
CA ALA A 213 -9.95 13.32 14.94
C ALA A 213 -8.89 12.49 15.69
N LEU A 214 -7.94 13.13 16.38
CA LEU A 214 -6.94 12.42 17.20
C LEU A 214 -7.55 11.71 18.41
N ASP A 215 -8.56 12.30 19.05
CA ASP A 215 -9.25 11.68 20.18
C ASP A 215 -10.07 10.46 19.73
N VAL A 216 -10.72 10.57 18.57
CA VAL A 216 -11.45 9.46 17.92
C VAL A 216 -10.48 8.34 17.54
N TYR A 217 -9.33 8.67 16.93
CA TYR A 217 -8.29 7.71 16.60
C TYR A 217 -7.78 6.99 17.86
N ALA A 218 -7.46 7.73 18.92
CA ALA A 218 -7.01 7.15 20.17
C ALA A 218 -8.06 6.26 20.85
N ALA A 219 -9.35 6.60 20.74
CA ALA A 219 -10.45 5.77 21.24
C ALA A 219 -10.58 4.45 20.47
N VAL A 220 -10.33 4.45 19.15
CA VAL A 220 -10.28 3.23 18.34
C VAL A 220 -9.08 2.37 18.73
N VAL A 221 -7.88 2.95 18.91
CA VAL A 221 -6.70 2.23 19.41
C VAL A 221 -7.00 1.54 20.74
N ARG A 222 -7.57 2.27 21.71
CA ARG A 222 -7.96 1.71 23.01
C ARG A 222 -8.97 0.57 22.88
N THR A 223 -9.93 0.69 21.97
CA THR A 223 -10.92 -0.37 21.75
C THR A 223 -10.27 -1.65 21.23
N LEU A 224 -9.33 -1.50 20.28
CA LEU A 224 -8.59 -2.63 19.73
C LEU A 224 -7.81 -3.36 20.83
N THR A 225 -7.10 -2.62 21.68
CA THR A 225 -6.31 -3.20 22.78
C THR A 225 -7.18 -3.79 23.89
N GLU A 226 -8.31 -3.16 24.24
CA GLU A 226 -9.32 -3.74 25.15
C GLU A 226 -9.91 -5.06 24.64
N THR A 227 -9.89 -5.28 23.32
CA THR A 227 -10.31 -6.53 22.68
C THR A 227 -9.16 -7.55 22.56
N GLY A 228 -7.99 -7.23 23.11
CA GLY A 228 -6.81 -8.09 23.13
C GLY A 228 -5.98 -8.09 21.85
N LEU A 229 -6.24 -7.17 20.91
CA LEU A 229 -5.42 -7.02 19.70
C LEU A 229 -4.17 -6.20 19.99
N ALA A 230 -3.02 -6.63 19.45
CA ALA A 230 -1.87 -5.75 19.35
C ALA A 230 -2.17 -4.63 18.34
N VAL A 231 -1.76 -3.40 18.60
CA VAL A 231 -1.91 -2.28 17.67
C VAL A 231 -0.54 -1.78 17.25
N ILE A 232 -0.38 -1.64 15.94
CA ILE A 232 0.75 -1.03 15.27
C ILE A 232 0.22 0.24 14.59
N ILE A 233 0.60 1.39 15.12
CA ILE A 233 0.22 2.68 14.55
C ILE A 233 1.09 2.91 13.31
N ASN A 234 0.46 3.24 12.18
CA ASN A 234 1.16 3.40 10.92
C ASN A 234 1.01 4.83 10.39
N ASN A 235 2.12 5.54 10.24
CA ASN A 235 2.15 6.81 9.54
C ASN A 235 2.10 6.55 8.03
N HIS A 236 0.92 6.74 7.44
CA HIS A 236 0.62 6.20 6.13
C HIS A 236 0.90 7.18 4.99
N ILE A 237 0.52 8.45 5.17
CA ILE A 237 0.70 9.51 4.18
C ILE A 237 0.77 10.88 4.85
N THR A 238 1.26 11.89 4.14
CA THR A 238 1.35 13.25 4.68
C THR A 238 0.01 13.97 4.54
N GLN A 239 -0.58 13.96 3.35
CA GLN A 239 -1.88 14.57 3.10
C GLN A 239 -2.99 13.53 3.25
N ALA A 240 -4.11 13.87 3.90
CA ALA A 240 -5.24 12.97 4.05
C ALA A 240 -5.94 12.76 2.70
N ARG A 241 -5.72 11.60 2.08
CA ARG A 241 -6.20 11.21 0.75
C ARG A 241 -6.09 9.69 0.54
N TRP A 242 -6.39 9.23 -0.66
CA TRP A 242 -6.07 7.85 -1.03
C TRP A 242 -4.59 7.72 -1.38
N CYS A 243 -3.86 6.84 -0.67
CA CYS A 243 -2.39 6.74 -0.70
C CYS A 243 -1.80 6.13 -1.99
N CYS A 244 -2.58 5.32 -2.74
CA CYS A 244 -2.05 4.53 -3.85
C CYS A 244 -2.06 5.23 -5.21
N ASP A 245 -2.15 6.57 -5.27
CA ASP A 245 -2.21 7.32 -6.54
C ASP A 245 -0.86 7.90 -7.00
N GLY A 246 0.23 7.49 -6.34
CA GLY A 246 1.59 7.91 -6.72
C GLY A 246 1.88 9.38 -6.45
N TYR A 247 1.11 10.04 -5.57
CA TYR A 247 1.28 11.45 -5.29
C TYR A 247 2.68 11.80 -4.75
N PRO A 248 3.43 12.70 -5.42
CA PRO A 248 4.82 13.01 -5.06
C PRO A 248 5.03 13.48 -3.62
N CYS A 249 4.05 14.14 -3.02
CA CYS A 249 4.16 14.69 -1.67
C CYS A 249 4.07 13.64 -0.56
N ASP A 250 3.65 12.41 -0.89
CA ASP A 250 3.54 11.28 0.04
C ASP A 250 4.60 10.20 -0.21
N MET A 251 5.58 10.47 -1.10
CA MET A 251 6.61 9.51 -1.49
C MET A 251 7.69 9.26 -0.40
N GLY A 252 7.77 10.11 0.62
CA GLY A 252 8.70 9.97 1.74
C GLY A 252 8.16 10.64 3.00
N TRP A 253 8.97 10.74 4.05
CA TRP A 253 8.60 11.35 5.34
C TRP A 253 8.68 12.88 5.36
N SER A 254 9.34 13.47 4.36
CA SER A 254 9.47 14.91 4.20
C SER A 254 9.28 15.32 2.74
N ASN A 255 8.71 16.50 2.55
CA ASN A 255 8.39 17.05 1.23
C ASN A 255 8.63 18.56 1.13
N SER A 256 9.25 19.18 2.14
CA SER A 256 9.51 20.62 2.18
C SER A 256 10.33 21.14 0.99
N ASP A 257 11.16 20.29 0.39
CA ASP A 257 11.95 20.57 -0.82
C ASP A 257 11.10 20.68 -2.10
N LEU A 258 9.91 20.07 -2.14
CA LEU A 258 8.96 20.19 -3.25
C LEU A 258 8.18 21.52 -3.21
N GLY A 259 8.33 22.28 -2.13
CA GLY A 259 7.85 23.65 -2.00
C GLY A 259 6.33 23.79 -2.23
N PRO A 260 5.87 24.70 -3.11
CA PRO A 260 4.45 24.98 -3.29
C PRO A 260 3.65 23.87 -3.98
N LEU A 261 4.30 22.82 -4.48
CA LEU A 261 3.62 21.68 -5.11
C LEU A 261 2.83 20.83 -4.10
N CYS A 262 3.21 20.90 -2.82
CA CYS A 262 2.60 20.13 -1.74
C CYS A 262 1.73 21.04 -0.86
N PRO A 263 0.39 20.82 -0.80
CA PRO A 263 -0.50 21.58 0.06
C PRO A 263 -0.19 21.41 1.55
N VAL A 264 0.15 20.18 1.94
CA VAL A 264 0.62 19.84 3.29
C VAL A 264 2.15 19.68 3.22
N ARG A 265 2.87 20.68 3.75
CA ARG A 265 4.34 20.72 3.74
C ARG A 265 4.93 20.18 5.02
N GLN A 266 5.91 19.31 4.95
CA GLN A 266 6.47 18.63 6.10
C GLN A 266 7.99 18.54 6.01
N THR A 267 8.67 19.02 7.06
CA THR A 267 10.07 18.72 7.33
C THR A 267 10.19 17.38 8.09
N GLU A 268 11.40 16.84 8.19
CA GLU A 268 11.64 15.64 9.01
C GLU A 268 11.29 15.85 10.48
N GLU A 269 11.61 16.99 11.08
CA GLU A 269 11.25 17.26 12.48
C GLU A 269 9.73 17.40 12.65
N ASP A 270 9.02 17.98 11.68
CA ASP A 270 7.54 18.02 11.73
C ASP A 270 6.96 16.60 11.74
N TRP A 271 7.48 15.70 10.89
CA TRP A 271 7.06 14.29 10.86
C TRP A 271 7.34 13.57 12.18
N ILE A 272 8.53 13.76 12.75
CA ILE A 272 8.87 13.20 14.07
C ILE A 272 7.91 13.74 15.15
N GLN A 273 7.60 15.04 15.12
CA GLN A 273 6.68 15.64 16.07
C GLN A 273 5.24 15.15 15.88
N ASP A 274 4.82 14.90 14.63
CA ASP A 274 3.52 14.31 14.30
C ASP A 274 3.43 12.87 14.85
N LEU A 275 4.47 12.04 14.65
CA LEU A 275 4.60 10.70 15.25
C LEU A 275 4.50 10.74 16.79
N ILE A 276 5.26 11.63 17.44
CA ILE A 276 5.22 11.81 18.90
C ILE A 276 3.81 12.15 19.37
N THR A 277 3.13 13.04 18.65
CA THR A 277 1.78 13.50 19.02
C THR A 277 0.77 12.37 18.96
N VAL A 278 0.80 11.55 17.92
CA VAL A 278 -0.09 10.39 17.77
C VAL A 278 0.23 9.28 18.79
N MET A 279 1.51 9.07 19.10
CA MET A 279 1.92 7.99 20.01
C MET A 279 1.76 8.32 21.49
N LYS A 280 1.82 9.59 21.88
CA LYS A 280 1.80 10.03 23.28
C LYS A 280 0.60 9.55 24.11
N PRO A 281 -0.65 9.50 23.59
CA PRO A 281 -1.79 8.96 24.34
C PRO A 281 -1.64 7.47 24.71
N HIS A 282 -0.76 6.75 24.03
CA HIS A 282 -0.66 5.29 24.10
C HIS A 282 0.51 4.76 24.93
N ILE A 283 1.28 5.65 25.58
CA ILE A 283 2.51 5.28 26.32
C ILE A 283 2.31 4.19 27.40
N ASN A 284 1.12 4.12 28.00
CA ASN A 284 0.81 3.19 29.08
C ASN A 284 0.05 1.95 28.62
N ASP A 285 -0.32 1.88 27.33
CA ASP A 285 -1.03 0.74 26.77
C ASP A 285 -0.01 -0.35 26.36
N PRO A 286 0.00 -1.53 27.01
CA PRO A 286 0.96 -2.58 26.73
C PRO A 286 0.70 -3.30 25.41
N LEU A 287 -0.48 -3.16 24.81
CA LEU A 287 -0.84 -3.78 23.54
C LEU A 287 -0.70 -2.82 22.35
N VAL A 288 -0.37 -1.55 22.58
CA VAL A 288 0.25 -0.71 21.54
C VAL A 288 1.73 -1.11 21.46
N VAL A 289 2.03 -2.00 20.52
CA VAL A 289 3.31 -2.73 20.50
C VAL A 289 4.40 -2.04 19.70
N GLY A 290 4.05 -1.12 18.81
CA GLY A 290 5.03 -0.45 17.98
C GLY A 290 4.46 0.55 16.99
N VAL A 291 5.38 1.09 16.19
CA VAL A 291 5.09 2.13 15.20
C VAL A 291 5.70 1.71 13.87
N ASP A 292 4.88 1.71 12.84
CA ASP A 292 5.31 1.64 11.45
C ASP A 292 5.56 3.06 10.95
N LEU A 293 6.85 3.41 10.88
CA LEU A 293 7.33 4.79 10.91
C LEU A 293 6.89 5.60 9.69
N ARG A 294 6.92 5.00 8.50
CA ARG A 294 6.46 5.63 7.26
C ARG A 294 6.13 4.58 6.22
N ASN A 295 4.92 4.66 5.70
CA ASN A 295 4.46 3.81 4.62
C ASN A 295 5.12 4.15 3.28
N GLU A 296 5.64 3.11 2.65
CA GLU A 296 6.05 3.03 1.26
C GLU A 296 6.97 4.17 0.79
N VAL A 297 8.09 4.39 1.50
CA VAL A 297 9.13 5.30 1.01
C VAL A 297 9.55 4.88 -0.40
N ARG A 298 9.42 5.79 -1.37
CA ARG A 298 9.55 5.49 -2.80
C ARG A 298 10.09 6.69 -3.55
N GLY A 299 10.81 6.43 -4.64
CA GLY A 299 11.50 7.45 -5.42
C GLY A 299 12.78 6.89 -6.01
N PHE A 300 13.44 7.67 -6.87
CA PHE A 300 14.55 7.19 -7.69
C PHE A 300 15.92 7.77 -7.30
N ALA A 301 15.97 8.74 -6.37
CA ALA A 301 17.22 9.38 -5.95
C ALA A 301 17.08 10.10 -4.61
N GLY A 302 18.22 10.50 -4.03
CA GLY A 302 18.29 11.38 -2.87
C GLY A 302 17.61 10.80 -1.63
N ARG A 303 16.73 11.59 -0.99
CA ARG A 303 16.07 11.22 0.28
C ARG A 303 15.27 9.91 0.22
N PHE A 304 14.87 9.48 -0.98
CA PHE A 304 14.08 8.26 -1.15
C PHE A 304 14.93 6.98 -1.18
N MET A 305 16.26 7.11 -1.13
CA MET A 305 17.18 5.97 -1.08
C MET A 305 17.37 5.47 0.35
N TRP A 306 17.80 4.21 0.47
CA TRP A 306 17.90 3.50 1.75
C TRP A 306 18.68 4.26 2.81
N ASP A 307 19.87 4.79 2.50
CA ASP A 307 20.72 5.45 3.51
C ASP A 307 20.05 6.67 4.17
N SER A 308 19.35 7.47 3.37
CA SER A 308 18.60 8.63 3.87
C SER A 308 17.40 8.18 4.70
N TRP A 309 16.67 7.17 4.21
CA TRP A 309 15.52 6.62 4.93
C TRP A 309 15.93 5.99 6.27
N ALA A 310 16.97 5.16 6.28
CA ALA A 310 17.50 4.53 7.48
C ALA A 310 17.92 5.58 8.52
N THR A 311 18.55 6.67 8.08
CA THR A 311 18.96 7.77 8.98
C THR A 311 17.73 8.48 9.59
N ALA A 312 16.73 8.81 8.79
CA ALA A 312 15.50 9.43 9.30
C ALA A 312 14.70 8.50 10.23
N ALA A 313 14.66 7.20 9.92
CA ALA A 313 14.05 6.18 10.76
C ALA A 313 14.76 6.08 12.12
N GLU A 314 16.09 6.17 12.17
CA GLU A 314 16.87 6.24 13.42
C GLU A 314 16.50 7.48 14.23
N HIS A 315 16.48 8.67 13.61
CA HIS A 315 16.12 9.91 14.31
C HIS A 315 14.71 9.84 14.94
N ALA A 316 13.72 9.35 14.19
CA ALA A 316 12.36 9.17 14.70
C ALA A 316 12.29 8.12 15.83
N SER A 317 12.99 7.00 15.65
CA SER A 317 13.02 5.90 16.62
C SER A 317 13.58 6.34 17.96
N GLU A 318 14.71 7.06 17.98
CA GLU A 318 15.33 7.54 19.21
C GLU A 318 14.41 8.49 19.98
N ARG A 319 13.65 9.34 19.27
CA ARG A 319 12.68 10.26 19.89
C ARG A 319 11.45 9.53 20.44
N LEU A 320 10.98 8.48 19.75
CA LEU A 320 9.88 7.65 20.23
C LEU A 320 10.30 6.78 21.43
N HIS A 321 11.52 6.25 21.46
CA HIS A 321 12.02 5.47 22.59
C HIS A 321 12.25 6.29 23.85
N GLN A 322 12.46 7.60 23.75
CA GLN A 322 12.43 8.50 24.92
C GLN A 322 11.05 8.57 25.58
N LEU A 323 9.97 8.40 24.81
CA LEU A 323 8.59 8.36 25.34
C LEU A 323 8.26 6.98 25.90
N GLN A 324 8.61 5.92 25.19
CA GLN A 324 8.35 4.55 25.59
C GLN A 324 9.39 3.59 24.98
N PRO A 325 10.36 3.08 25.76
CA PRO A 325 11.44 2.22 25.26
C PRO A 325 10.96 0.82 24.85
N ARG A 326 9.72 0.45 25.17
CA ARG A 326 9.19 -0.87 24.87
C ARG A 326 8.64 -1.03 23.45
N TRP A 327 8.39 0.06 22.74
CA TRP A 327 7.82 0.00 21.38
C TRP A 327 8.79 -0.60 20.37
N LEU A 328 8.26 -1.48 19.51
CA LEU A 328 8.92 -1.90 18.29
C LEU A 328 8.94 -0.74 17.29
N MET A 329 10.08 -0.53 16.65
CA MET A 329 10.25 0.40 15.54
C MET A 329 10.25 -0.42 14.26
N ILE A 330 9.18 -0.25 13.49
CA ILE A 330 9.00 -0.94 12.23
C ILE A 330 9.47 -0.02 11.11
N VAL A 331 10.48 -0.47 10.38
CA VAL A 331 11.12 0.28 9.28
C VAL A 331 10.84 -0.43 7.97
N GLU A 332 9.95 0.14 7.16
CA GLU A 332 9.68 -0.37 5.82
C GLU A 332 10.90 -0.26 4.89
N GLY A 333 10.93 -1.07 3.83
CA GLY A 333 11.87 -0.93 2.72
C GLY A 333 11.65 0.35 1.90
N VAL A 334 12.57 0.62 0.99
CA VAL A 334 12.37 1.61 -0.07
C VAL A 334 11.67 0.98 -1.28
N GLN A 335 11.39 1.78 -2.31
CA GLN A 335 10.67 1.35 -3.51
C GLN A 335 9.29 0.76 -3.17
N SER A 336 8.49 1.51 -2.40
CA SER A 336 7.21 1.04 -1.86
C SER A 336 7.39 -0.23 -1.01
N ALA A 337 8.35 -0.22 -0.08
CA ALA A 337 8.65 -1.36 0.80
C ALA A 337 9.05 -2.67 0.10
N ASN A 338 9.47 -2.62 -1.17
CA ASN A 338 9.87 -3.82 -1.91
C ASN A 338 11.38 -4.13 -1.80
N ASP A 339 12.17 -3.18 -1.33
CA ASP A 339 13.63 -3.31 -1.27
C ASP A 339 14.20 -2.94 0.11
N ILE A 340 14.71 -3.96 0.82
CA ILE A 340 15.40 -3.82 2.12
C ILE A 340 16.86 -4.26 1.99
N ARG A 341 17.40 -4.39 0.77
CA ARG A 341 18.78 -4.86 0.56
C ARG A 341 19.82 -3.92 1.14
N GLY A 342 19.52 -2.62 1.17
CA GLY A 342 20.40 -1.62 1.76
C GLY A 342 20.70 -1.89 3.24
N ALA A 343 19.84 -2.61 3.96
CA ALA A 343 20.07 -2.97 5.36
C ALA A 343 21.26 -3.92 5.55
N GLN A 344 21.69 -4.64 4.50
CA GLN A 344 22.86 -5.50 4.55
C GLN A 344 24.14 -4.71 4.81
N ASP A 345 24.29 -3.57 4.13
CA ASP A 345 25.48 -2.72 4.21
C ASP A 345 25.30 -1.59 5.24
N ARG A 346 24.09 -1.04 5.33
CA ARG A 346 23.69 0.03 6.25
C ARG A 346 22.46 -0.39 7.07
N PRO A 347 22.62 -1.27 8.08
CA PRO A 347 21.50 -1.62 8.95
C PRO A 347 21.09 -0.40 9.76
N VAL A 348 19.79 -0.27 10.05
CA VAL A 348 19.26 0.66 11.05
C VAL A 348 19.81 0.27 12.43
N ARG A 349 20.30 1.25 13.18
CA ARG A 349 20.92 1.09 14.49
C ARG A 349 20.15 1.92 15.51
N LEU A 350 19.54 1.23 16.46
CA LEU A 350 18.83 1.85 17.57
C LEU A 350 19.67 1.75 18.84
N THR A 351 19.62 2.78 19.69
CA THR A 351 20.23 2.73 21.03
C THR A 351 19.56 1.63 21.85
N GLN A 352 18.23 1.61 21.82
CA GLN A 352 17.43 0.58 22.45
C GLN A 352 17.50 -0.73 21.64
N GLN A 353 18.18 -1.73 22.20
CA GLN A 353 18.35 -3.03 21.57
C GLN A 353 17.03 -3.81 21.50
N ASN A 354 16.97 -4.77 20.57
CA ASN A 354 15.87 -5.73 20.44
C ASN A 354 14.50 -5.09 20.16
N LYS A 355 14.48 -3.97 19.43
CA LYS A 355 13.26 -3.22 19.06
C LYS A 355 13.06 -2.97 17.58
N LEU A 356 14.04 -3.30 16.74
CA LEU A 356 13.94 -3.10 15.30
C LEU A 356 13.25 -4.28 14.61
N VAL A 357 12.24 -3.98 13.80
CA VAL A 357 11.61 -4.90 12.85
C VAL A 357 11.66 -4.25 11.48
N TYR A 358 12.10 -4.96 10.45
CA TYR A 358 11.98 -4.47 9.08
C TYR A 358 10.62 -4.84 8.50
N SER A 359 10.11 -4.07 7.54
CA SER A 359 8.83 -4.35 6.89
C SER A 359 8.91 -4.34 5.36
N SER A 360 8.25 -5.31 4.73
CA SER A 360 8.13 -5.39 3.27
C SER A 360 6.67 -5.44 2.83
N HIS A 361 6.35 -4.83 1.68
CA HIS A 361 5.05 -4.97 1.03
C HIS A 361 5.16 -5.86 -0.20
N VAL A 362 4.21 -6.78 -0.34
CA VAL A 362 4.20 -7.73 -1.45
C VAL A 362 2.82 -7.72 -2.08
N TYR A 363 2.76 -7.28 -3.34
CA TYR A 363 1.55 -7.28 -4.16
C TYR A 363 1.80 -7.93 -5.53
N GLY A 364 0.74 -8.25 -6.26
CA GLY A 364 0.87 -8.87 -7.58
C GLY A 364 1.60 -8.00 -8.61
N TRP A 365 1.48 -6.67 -8.48
CA TRP A 365 2.20 -5.69 -9.32
C TRP A 365 3.63 -5.41 -8.89
N SER A 366 4.05 -5.91 -7.71
CA SER A 366 5.42 -5.80 -7.23
C SER A 366 6.43 -6.54 -8.13
N GLY A 367 7.70 -6.51 -7.73
CA GLY A 367 8.82 -7.05 -8.50
C GLY A 367 9.60 -5.97 -9.23
N TRP A 368 9.73 -4.80 -8.58
CA TRP A 368 10.52 -3.67 -9.04
C TRP A 368 11.95 -4.10 -9.40
N GLY A 369 12.50 -3.51 -10.46
CA GLY A 369 13.80 -3.90 -11.00
C GLY A 369 13.77 -5.11 -11.96
N SER A 370 12.59 -5.68 -12.23
CA SER A 370 12.38 -6.69 -13.29
C SER A 370 11.30 -6.24 -14.29
N LEU A 371 11.39 -6.73 -15.53
CA LEU A 371 10.36 -6.51 -16.55
C LEU A 371 9.08 -7.34 -16.32
N VAL A 372 9.11 -8.30 -15.39
CA VAL A 372 8.01 -9.22 -15.13
C VAL A 372 7.50 -9.03 -13.70
N PRO A 373 6.26 -8.53 -13.48
CA PRO A 373 5.69 -8.39 -12.15
C PRO A 373 5.32 -9.76 -11.55
N TYR A 374 5.12 -9.82 -10.23
CA TYR A 374 4.85 -11.07 -9.51
C TYR A 374 3.63 -11.84 -9.98
N TRP A 375 2.63 -11.16 -10.54
CA TRP A 375 1.51 -11.77 -11.27
C TRP A 375 1.91 -12.87 -12.26
N TYR A 376 3.07 -12.73 -12.90
CA TYR A 376 3.50 -13.60 -14.00
C TYR A 376 4.77 -14.38 -13.72
N ARG A 377 5.40 -14.19 -12.54
CA ARG A 377 6.65 -14.90 -12.21
C ARG A 377 6.39 -16.32 -11.76
N THR A 378 7.25 -17.24 -12.18
CA THR A 378 7.27 -18.60 -11.62
C THR A 378 7.57 -18.55 -10.12
N TYR A 379 7.17 -19.58 -9.37
CA TYR A 379 7.47 -19.65 -7.93
C TYR A 379 8.97 -19.50 -7.64
N LYS A 380 9.84 -20.11 -8.47
CA LYS A 380 11.30 -20.01 -8.29
C LYS A 380 11.77 -18.56 -8.37
N SER A 381 11.40 -17.85 -9.44
CA SER A 381 11.79 -16.45 -9.64
C SER A 381 11.14 -15.50 -8.62
N PHE A 382 9.93 -15.80 -8.17
CA PHE A 382 9.28 -15.07 -7.08
C PHE A 382 10.05 -15.25 -5.76
N ALA A 383 10.34 -16.50 -5.38
CA ALA A 383 11.03 -16.83 -4.15
C ALA A 383 12.45 -16.27 -4.10
N GLU A 384 13.21 -16.36 -5.20
CA GLU A 384 14.55 -15.77 -5.30
C GLU A 384 14.54 -14.25 -5.07
N ASP A 385 13.50 -13.55 -5.52
CA ASP A 385 13.39 -12.11 -5.31
C ASP A 385 13.04 -11.77 -3.86
N MET A 386 12.16 -12.54 -3.21
CA MET A 386 11.87 -12.39 -1.77
C MET A 386 13.11 -12.69 -0.91
N ASP A 387 13.83 -13.77 -1.22
CA ASP A 387 15.08 -14.16 -0.57
C ASP A 387 16.09 -13.02 -0.65
N LYS A 388 16.24 -12.44 -1.84
CA LYS A 388 17.16 -11.33 -2.11
C LYS A 388 16.74 -10.03 -1.43
N ASN A 389 15.45 -9.68 -1.46
CA ASN A 389 15.01 -8.34 -1.05
C ASN A 389 14.87 -8.16 0.47
N TRP A 390 14.50 -9.22 1.21
CA TRP A 390 14.28 -9.11 2.65
C TRP A 390 14.48 -10.38 3.47
N GLU A 391 14.17 -11.58 2.95
CA GLU A 391 14.24 -12.81 3.78
C GLU A 391 15.69 -13.18 4.16
N TYR A 392 16.71 -12.66 3.46
CA TYR A 392 18.11 -12.78 3.88
C TYR A 392 18.35 -12.30 5.33
N LEU A 393 17.61 -11.28 5.80
CA LEU A 393 17.69 -10.78 7.18
C LEU A 393 17.23 -11.83 8.19
N ARG A 394 16.20 -12.61 7.84
CA ARG A 394 15.67 -13.69 8.67
C ARG A 394 16.49 -14.98 8.54
N GLN A 395 17.04 -15.26 7.36
CA GLN A 395 17.90 -16.43 7.12
C GLN A 395 19.24 -16.33 7.86
N THR A 396 19.76 -15.11 8.01
CA THR A 396 21.00 -14.83 8.75
C THR A 396 20.75 -14.51 10.23
N ASP A 397 19.52 -14.64 10.72
CA ASP A 397 19.13 -14.31 12.10
C ASP A 397 19.45 -12.86 12.52
N THR A 398 19.45 -11.92 11.57
CA THR A 398 19.82 -10.52 11.79
C THR A 398 18.69 -9.72 12.42
N ALA A 399 17.48 -9.82 11.86
CA ALA A 399 16.31 -9.10 12.34
C ALA A 399 15.01 -9.77 11.83
N PRO A 400 13.87 -9.56 12.52
CA PRO A 400 12.59 -9.96 11.99
C PRO A 400 12.20 -9.10 10.78
N VAL A 401 11.49 -9.73 9.84
CA VAL A 401 10.78 -9.05 8.77
C VAL A 401 9.30 -9.36 8.90
N TRP A 402 8.49 -8.30 9.01
CA TRP A 402 7.03 -8.34 8.97
C TRP A 402 6.56 -7.92 7.58
N VAL A 403 5.77 -8.75 6.89
CA VAL A 403 5.23 -8.38 5.58
C VAL A 403 4.00 -7.49 5.79
N GLY A 404 4.23 -6.19 5.96
CA GLY A 404 3.26 -5.19 6.44
C GLY A 404 2.04 -4.97 5.52
N GLU A 405 2.12 -5.37 4.26
CA GLU A 405 0.97 -5.41 3.36
C GLU A 405 1.03 -6.57 2.36
N ILE A 406 -0.08 -7.32 2.32
CA ILE A 406 -0.41 -8.30 1.29
C ILE A 406 -1.90 -8.18 0.95
N GLY A 407 -2.28 -8.47 -0.29
CA GLY A 407 -3.70 -8.47 -0.64
C GLY A 407 -4.00 -9.08 -2.00
N ALA A 408 -5.25 -9.51 -2.17
CA ALA A 408 -5.80 -9.97 -3.44
C ALA A 408 -7.31 -9.71 -3.51
N PRO A 409 -7.87 -9.56 -4.73
CA PRO A 409 -9.32 -9.35 -4.90
C PRO A 409 -10.12 -10.57 -4.45
N ASN A 410 -11.28 -10.37 -3.82
CA ASN A 410 -12.24 -11.42 -3.47
C ASN A 410 -12.72 -12.25 -4.70
N SER A 411 -12.74 -11.63 -5.88
CA SER A 411 -12.98 -12.24 -7.18
C SER A 411 -11.72 -12.17 -8.05
N PRO A 412 -10.72 -13.04 -7.80
CA PRO A 412 -9.42 -12.91 -8.41
C PRO A 412 -9.45 -13.34 -9.88
N SER A 413 -8.65 -12.67 -10.70
CA SER A 413 -8.26 -13.21 -11.99
C SER A 413 -7.24 -14.34 -11.83
N ARG A 414 -6.96 -15.07 -12.92
CA ARG A 414 -5.90 -16.09 -12.95
C ARG A 414 -4.53 -15.55 -12.53
N ARG A 415 -4.20 -14.30 -12.86
CA ARG A 415 -2.90 -13.71 -12.47
C ARG A 415 -2.87 -13.38 -10.99
N ASP A 416 -3.97 -12.86 -10.43
CA ASP A 416 -4.08 -12.54 -9.01
C ASP A 416 -3.95 -13.81 -8.18
N TYR A 417 -4.67 -14.86 -8.60
CA TYR A 417 -4.61 -16.15 -7.95
C TYR A 417 -3.24 -16.82 -8.08
N HIS A 418 -2.57 -16.69 -9.22
CA HIS A 418 -1.21 -17.21 -9.42
C HIS A 418 -0.20 -16.55 -8.46
N TYR A 419 -0.22 -15.22 -8.40
CA TYR A 419 0.56 -14.44 -7.44
C TYR A 419 0.27 -14.88 -5.99
N TRP A 420 -1.01 -14.90 -5.62
CA TRP A 420 -1.46 -15.25 -4.26
C TRP A 420 -0.93 -16.62 -3.83
N ARG A 421 -1.01 -17.63 -4.70
CA ARG A 421 -0.47 -18.97 -4.42
C ARG A 421 1.04 -18.99 -4.21
N ASN A 422 1.78 -18.20 -4.98
CA ASN A 422 3.23 -18.09 -4.81
C ASN A 422 3.56 -17.44 -3.46
N LEU A 423 2.89 -16.35 -3.12
CA LEU A 423 3.04 -15.67 -1.84
C LEU A 423 2.70 -16.60 -0.66
N MET A 424 1.51 -17.21 -0.65
CA MET A 424 1.08 -18.11 0.43
C MET A 424 2.04 -19.30 0.60
N ARG A 425 2.56 -19.84 -0.50
CA ARG A 425 3.58 -20.90 -0.45
C ARG A 425 4.88 -20.40 0.17
N TYR A 426 5.30 -19.18 -0.17
CA TYR A 426 6.55 -18.61 0.33
C TYR A 426 6.44 -18.22 1.81
N LEU A 427 5.39 -17.51 2.23
CA LEU A 427 5.15 -17.15 3.63
C LEU A 427 5.06 -18.39 4.53
N ARG A 428 4.44 -19.48 4.06
CA ARG A 428 4.41 -20.76 4.80
C ARG A 428 5.80 -21.40 4.93
N LYS A 429 6.69 -21.20 3.94
CA LYS A 429 8.06 -21.74 3.93
C LYS A 429 8.94 -21.00 4.94
N CYS A 430 8.93 -19.66 4.92
CA CYS A 430 9.79 -18.84 5.79
C CYS A 430 9.16 -18.48 7.14
N ASP A 431 7.88 -18.83 7.32
CA ASP A 431 7.12 -18.56 8.54
C ASP A 431 7.16 -17.06 8.92
N ALA A 432 7.07 -16.19 7.92
CA ALA A 432 7.08 -14.75 8.10
C ALA A 432 5.75 -14.22 8.65
N ASP A 433 5.84 -13.18 9.45
CA ASP A 433 4.72 -12.41 9.98
C ASP A 433 4.11 -11.58 8.85
N PHE A 434 2.82 -11.24 8.90
CA PHE A 434 2.17 -10.51 7.81
C PHE A 434 1.04 -9.59 8.28
N ALA A 435 0.67 -8.63 7.43
CA ALA A 435 -0.58 -7.87 7.55
C ALA A 435 -1.38 -7.90 6.24
N TYR A 436 -2.65 -8.28 6.33
CA TYR A 436 -3.54 -8.26 5.18
C TYR A 436 -4.14 -6.87 4.95
N TRP A 437 -4.08 -6.38 3.71
CA TRP A 437 -4.79 -5.18 3.26
C TRP A 437 -6.07 -5.59 2.53
N ALA A 438 -7.27 -5.30 3.04
CA ALA A 438 -7.62 -4.67 4.32
C ALA A 438 -8.99 -5.19 4.82
N ILE A 439 -9.45 -4.77 6.00
CA ILE A 439 -10.80 -5.13 6.46
C ILE A 439 -11.92 -4.31 5.79
N ASN A 440 -11.59 -3.10 5.34
CA ASN A 440 -12.56 -2.12 4.84
C ASN A 440 -13.30 -2.66 3.59
N PRO A 441 -14.64 -2.50 3.50
CA PRO A 441 -15.44 -2.89 2.34
C PRO A 441 -15.48 -1.84 1.22
N ARG A 442 -15.14 -0.58 1.53
CA ARG A 442 -15.32 0.59 0.65
C ARG A 442 -14.13 1.54 0.70
N LYS A 443 -13.84 2.17 -0.46
CA LYS A 443 -12.86 3.24 -0.60
C LYS A 443 -13.54 4.60 -0.41
N PRO A 444 -13.19 5.40 0.61
CA PRO A 444 -13.93 6.60 0.99
C PRO A 444 -14.10 7.65 -0.12
N LYS A 445 -13.08 7.86 -0.97
CA LYS A 445 -13.10 8.93 -1.98
C LYS A 445 -14.15 8.71 -3.08
N SER A 446 -14.38 7.47 -3.49
CA SER A 446 -15.24 7.12 -4.63
C SER A 446 -16.45 6.28 -4.23
N ASP A 447 -16.57 5.93 -2.96
CA ASP A 447 -17.50 4.92 -2.43
C ASP A 447 -17.47 3.59 -3.22
N ALA A 448 -16.32 3.32 -3.86
CA ALA A 448 -16.15 2.12 -4.65
C ALA A 448 -15.91 0.92 -3.73
N THR A 449 -16.43 -0.24 -4.12
CA THR A 449 -16.11 -1.51 -3.45
C THR A 449 -14.61 -1.71 -3.38
N GLU A 450 -14.11 -1.91 -2.16
CA GLU A 450 -12.75 -2.39 -1.92
C GLU A 450 -12.74 -3.89 -2.21
N THR A 451 -12.28 -4.27 -3.40
CA THR A 451 -12.25 -5.69 -3.80
C THR A 451 -11.34 -6.52 -2.90
N TYR A 452 -10.45 -5.88 -2.15
CA TYR A 452 -9.54 -6.52 -1.22
C TYR A 452 -10.18 -6.69 0.17
N GLY A 453 -11.33 -6.06 0.43
CA GLY A 453 -12.01 -6.06 1.71
C GLY A 453 -12.31 -7.45 2.26
N LEU A 454 -12.16 -7.60 3.58
CA LEU A 454 -12.56 -8.80 4.32
C LEU A 454 -13.93 -8.69 4.96
N LEU A 455 -14.52 -7.50 5.02
CA LEU A 455 -15.89 -7.28 5.48
C LEU A 455 -16.79 -6.87 4.31
N GLN A 456 -18.10 -7.08 4.49
CA GLN A 456 -19.14 -6.50 3.65
C GLN A 456 -19.48 -5.08 4.12
N ASP A 457 -20.34 -4.38 3.38
CA ASP A 457 -20.73 -2.99 3.65
C ASP A 457 -21.38 -2.77 5.02
N ASP A 458 -21.90 -3.82 5.67
CA ASP A 458 -22.47 -3.76 7.02
C ASP A 458 -21.41 -3.67 8.14
N TRP A 459 -20.11 -3.74 7.79
CA TRP A 459 -18.97 -3.79 8.70
C TRP A 459 -19.10 -4.89 9.77
N GLN A 460 -19.89 -5.92 9.48
CA GLN A 460 -20.21 -7.02 10.37
C GLN A 460 -19.94 -8.37 9.74
N THR A 461 -20.35 -8.57 8.49
CA THR A 461 -20.32 -9.85 7.80
C THR A 461 -18.98 -10.06 7.13
N PRO A 462 -18.17 -11.06 7.50
CA PRO A 462 -16.93 -11.33 6.81
C PRO A 462 -17.13 -11.98 5.44
N VAL A 463 -16.19 -11.71 4.53
CA VAL A 463 -16.07 -12.34 3.22
C VAL A 463 -15.33 -13.67 3.37
N TYR A 464 -16.06 -14.75 3.71
CA TYR A 464 -15.50 -16.09 3.86
C TYR A 464 -15.12 -16.71 2.51
N ASP A 465 -13.90 -16.43 2.05
CA ASP A 465 -13.36 -16.91 0.78
C ASP A 465 -11.95 -17.52 0.91
N TYR A 466 -11.36 -17.82 -0.25
CA TYR A 466 -10.05 -18.44 -0.38
C TYR A 466 -8.93 -17.69 0.37
N ARG A 467 -9.02 -16.37 0.51
CA ARG A 467 -7.99 -15.53 1.15
C ARG A 467 -7.96 -15.80 2.65
N LEU A 468 -9.12 -15.79 3.30
CA LEU A 468 -9.23 -16.10 4.73
C LEU A 468 -8.78 -17.54 5.02
N LEU A 469 -9.16 -18.50 4.18
CA LEU A 469 -8.74 -19.90 4.35
C LEU A 469 -7.21 -20.05 4.25
N ASP A 470 -6.60 -19.47 3.22
CA ASP A 470 -5.16 -19.56 3.00
C ASP A 470 -4.37 -18.88 4.12
N MET A 471 -4.82 -17.70 4.58
CA MET A 471 -4.20 -16.99 5.70
C MET A 471 -4.39 -17.71 7.03
N ALA A 472 -5.53 -18.36 7.27
CA ALA A 472 -5.73 -19.17 8.46
C ALA A 472 -4.69 -20.30 8.57
N ALA A 473 -4.33 -20.90 7.43
CA ALA A 473 -3.28 -21.92 7.36
C ALA A 473 -1.85 -21.38 7.62
N LEU A 474 -1.65 -20.06 7.71
CA LEU A 474 -0.38 -19.44 8.10
C LEU A 474 -0.29 -19.17 9.61
N ARG A 475 -1.39 -19.22 10.37
CA ARG A 475 -1.41 -18.88 11.81
C ARG A 475 -0.67 -19.89 12.68
N GLN A 476 -0.68 -21.15 12.27
CA GLN A 476 -0.18 -22.27 13.04
C GLN A 476 1.21 -22.67 12.54
N LYS A 477 2.24 -22.05 13.09
CA LYS A 477 3.61 -22.56 13.16
C LYS A 477 4.42 -21.74 14.14
#